data_AF-A0A4R6UUJ8-F1
#
_entry.id   AF-A0A4R6UUJ8-F1
#
_cell.length_a   1.000
_cell.length_b   1.000
_cell.length_c   1.000
_cell.angle_alpha   90.00
_cell.angle_beta   90.00
_cell.angle_gamma   90.00
#
_symmetry.space_group_name_H-M   'P 1'
#
loop_
_entity.id
_entity.type
_entity.pdbx_description
1 polymer ?
#
loop_
_entity_poly.entity_id
_entity_poly.type
_entity_poly.pdbx_seq_one_letter_code
_entity_poly.pdbx_strand_id
1 'polypeptide(L)' 'MHCVWTLPEGDADYCTRWRLIKSFFSRALPKVERRSVNRVKNGERGIWQQHYWEHMIRGEQDFSRHVDYVHVNPVKHGLV' A
#
# COMPACT_ATOMS: atom_id res chain seq x y z
N MET A 1 -6.34 0.01 1.10
CA MET A 1 -6.11 0.41 -0.31
C MET A 1 -5.60 -0.81 -1.05
N HIS A 2 -6.10 -1.02 -2.27
CA HIS A 2 -5.64 -2.06 -3.18
C HIS A 2 -5.21 -1.40 -4.49
N CYS A 3 -4.12 -1.86 -5.09
CA CYS A 3 -3.65 -1.36 -6.37
C CYS A 3 -2.91 -2.46 -7.13
N VAL A 4 -2.89 -2.30 -8.46
CA VAL A 4 -2.07 -3.09 -9.38
C VAL A 4 -1.14 -2.11 -10.09
N TRP A 5 0.12 -2.48 -10.27
CA TRP A 5 1.11 -1.67 -10.96
C TRP A 5 2.08 -2.54 -11.75
N THR A 6 2.67 -1.96 -12.79
CA THR A 6 3.72 -2.57 -13.59
C THR A 6 5.00 -1.76 -13.40
N LEU A 7 6.10 -2.43 -13.13
CA LEU A 7 7.41 -1.78 -13.04
C LEU A 7 8.12 -1.79 -14.41
N PRO A 8 9.07 -0.87 -14.64
CA PRO A 8 9.93 -0.91 -15.82
C PRO A 8 10.64 -2.26 -15.96
N GLU A 9 10.98 -2.61 -17.19
CA GLU A 9 11.74 -3.83 -17.47
C GLU A 9 13.09 -3.83 -16.72
N GLY A 10 13.42 -4.97 -16.10
CA GLY A 10 14.62 -5.11 -15.27
C GLY A 10 14.52 -4.50 -13.87
N ASP A 11 13.40 -3.88 -13.50
CA ASP A 11 13.18 -3.29 -12.18
C ASP A 11 12.21 -4.12 -11.34
N ALA A 12 12.68 -4.59 -10.19
CA ALA A 12 11.90 -5.32 -9.20
C ALA A 12 11.79 -4.60 -7.86
N ASP A 13 12.25 -3.34 -7.75
CA ASP A 13 12.28 -2.60 -6.48
C ASP A 13 10.95 -1.91 -6.18
N TYR A 14 9.89 -2.71 -6.01
CA TYR A 14 8.61 -2.25 -5.48
C TYR A 14 8.71 -1.88 -3.98
N CYS A 15 9.62 -2.52 -3.24
CA CYS A 15 9.85 -2.27 -1.81
C CYS A 15 10.20 -0.81 -1.53
N THR A 16 11.19 -0.26 -2.25
CA THR A 16 11.59 1.13 -2.08
C THR A 16 10.49 2.08 -2.50
N ARG A 17 9.79 1.80 -3.60
CA ARG A 17 8.66 2.62 -4.07
C ARG A 17 7.56 2.69 -3.01
N TRP A 18 7.20 1.55 -2.42
CA TRP A 18 6.19 1.53 -1.37
C TRP A 18 6.62 2.30 -0.12
N ARG A 19 7.88 2.14 0.28
CA ARG A 19 8.48 2.89 1.39
C ARG A 19 8.43 4.39 1.12
N LEU A 20 8.77 4.83 -0.09
CA LEU A 20 8.77 6.24 -0.47
C LEU A 20 7.35 6.83 -0.46
N ILE A 21 6.36 6.15 -1.04
CA ILE A 21 4.97 6.63 -1.04
C ILE A 21 4.46 6.80 0.40
N LYS A 22 4.61 5.78 1.25
CA LYS A 22 4.21 5.86 2.67
C LYS A 22 4.93 7.00 3.38
N SER A 23 6.22 7.20 3.10
CA SER A 23 7.04 8.25 3.73
C SER A 23 6.66 9.66 3.27
N PHE A 24 6.42 9.88 1.98
CA PHE A 24 6.01 11.19 1.45
C PHE A 24 4.62 11.57 1.92
N PHE A 25 3.64 10.66 1.80
CA PHE A 25 2.29 10.89 2.31
C PHE A 25 2.30 11.23 3.80
N SER A 26 3.05 10.47 4.60
CA SER A 26 3.13 10.74 6.03
C SER A 26 3.75 12.10 6.34
N ARG A 27 4.82 12.49 5.62
CA ARG A 27 5.49 13.79 5.82
C ARG A 27 4.57 14.98 5.54
N ALA A 28 3.62 14.84 4.62
CA ALA A 28 2.65 15.88 4.30
C ALA A 28 1.56 16.07 5.37
N LEU A 29 1.39 15.11 6.29
CA LEU A 29 0.33 15.16 7.30
C LEU A 29 0.84 15.64 8.67
N PRO A 30 0.05 16.46 9.39
CA PRO A 30 0.36 16.86 10.76
C PRO A 30 0.47 15.64 11.68
N LYS A 31 1.30 15.73 12.73
CA LYS A 31 1.58 14.61 13.66
C LYS A 31 0.52 14.51 14.77
N VAL A 32 -0.74 14.34 14.37
CA VAL A 32 -1.90 14.27 15.30
C VAL A 32 -2.28 12.86 15.72
N GLU A 33 -1.70 11.83 15.08
CA GLU A 33 -2.10 10.45 15.35
C GLU A 33 -1.48 9.88 16.64
N ARG A 34 -2.24 9.01 17.32
CA ARG A 34 -1.74 8.26 18.49
C ARG A 34 -0.65 7.28 18.05
N ARG A 35 0.47 7.26 18.78
CA ARG A 35 1.60 6.36 18.54
C ARG A 35 1.91 5.59 19.83
N SER A 36 2.20 4.29 19.69
CA SER A 36 2.72 3.49 20.80
C SER A 36 4.17 3.90 21.10
N VAL A 37 4.66 3.57 22.31
CA VAL A 37 6.05 3.86 22.72
C VAL A 37 7.06 3.30 21.71
N ASN A 38 6.85 2.08 21.23
CA ASN A 38 7.72 1.45 20.23
C ASN A 38 7.72 2.23 18.90
N ARG A 39 6.55 2.69 18.43
CA ARG A 39 6.47 3.49 17.20
C ARG A 39 7.19 4.83 17.34
N VAL A 40 7.06 5.48 18.49
CA VAL A 40 7.79 6.73 18.77
C VAL A 40 9.30 6.49 18.76
N LYS A 41 9.77 5.42 19.43
CA LYS A 41 11.19 5.05 19.47
C LYS A 41 11.76 4.75 18.08
N ASN A 42 10.98 4.13 17.20
CA ASN A 42 11.40 3.79 15.84
C ASN A 42 11.18 4.93 14.82
N GLY A 43 10.67 6.09 15.25
CA GLY A 43 10.32 7.18 14.33
C GLY A 43 9.14 6.86 13.40
N GLU A 44 8.36 5.81 13.71
CA GLU A 44 7.21 5.37 12.92
C GLU A 44 5.99 6.27 13.13
N ARG A 45 5.16 6.36 12.09
CA ARG A 45 3.87 7.05 12.12
C ARG A 45 2.76 6.07 12.48
N GLY A 46 1.68 6.59 13.08
CA GLY A 46 0.52 5.79 13.48
C GLY A 46 -0.48 5.50 12.34
N ILE A 47 -0.18 5.95 11.12
CA ILE A 47 -1.13 6.05 10.00
C ILE A 47 -1.24 4.74 9.21
N TRP A 48 -0.10 4.10 8.93
CA TRP A 48 -0.04 2.90 8.11
C TRP A 48 -0.02 1.64 8.97
N GLN A 49 -0.63 0.56 8.48
CA GLN A 49 -0.33 -0.78 8.97
C GLN A 49 1.15 -1.11 8.71
N GLN A 50 1.77 -1.85 9.62
CA GLN A 50 3.13 -2.38 9.42
C GLN A 50 3.11 -3.41 8.28
N HIS A 51 4.12 -3.37 7.43
CA HIS A 51 4.22 -4.14 6.18
C HIS A 51 3.09 -3.84 5.17
N TYR A 52 3.02 -4.66 4.13
CA TYR A 52 1.97 -4.66 3.11
C TYR A 52 1.86 -6.08 2.56
N TRP A 53 0.74 -6.37 1.89
CA TRP A 53 0.57 -7.62 1.17
C TRP A 53 0.98 -7.44 -0.29
N GLU A 54 1.65 -8.43 -0.85
CA GLU A 54 2.12 -8.44 -2.23
C GLU A 54 1.76 -9.77 -2.90
N HIS A 55 1.46 -9.68 -4.20
CA HIS A 55 1.24 -10.83 -5.07
C HIS A 55 1.73 -10.50 -6.46
N MET A 56 2.57 -11.38 -7.00
CA MET A 56 3.07 -11.28 -8.36
C MET A 56 2.06 -11.91 -9.31
N ILE A 57 1.50 -11.08 -10.18
CA ILE A 57 0.52 -11.51 -11.20
C ILE A 57 1.24 -12.37 -12.25
N ARG A 58 0.73 -13.58 -12.50
CA ARG A 58 1.41 -14.58 -13.35
C ARG A 58 0.81 -14.77 -14.74
N GLY A 59 -0.26 -14.06 -15.07
CA GLY A 59 -0.93 -14.18 -16.36
C GLY A 59 -2.21 -13.36 -16.47
N GLU A 60 -2.85 -13.43 -17.63
CA GLU A 60 -3.98 -12.57 -17.99
C GLU A 60 -5.22 -12.80 -17.11
N GLN A 61 -5.57 -14.07 -16.83
CA GLN A 61 -6.71 -14.37 -15.97
C GLN A 61 -6.48 -13.88 -14.52
N ASP A 62 -5.24 -13.99 -14.03
CA ASP A 62 -4.87 -13.51 -12.70
C ASP A 62 -4.90 -11.98 -12.64
N PHE A 63 -4.43 -11.32 -13.71
CA PHE A 63 -4.50 -9.87 -13.88
C PHE A 63 -5.94 -9.37 -13.84
N SER A 64 -6.83 -9.93 -14.66
CA SER A 64 -8.25 -9.54 -14.72
C SER A 64 -8.91 -9.65 -13.35
N ARG A 65 -8.72 -10.78 -12.64
CA ARG A 65 -9.28 -10.97 -11.29
C ARG A 65 -8.81 -9.91 -10.29
N HIS A 66 -7.53 -9.54 -10.33
CA HIS A 66 -6.98 -8.56 -9.39
C HIS A 66 -7.45 -7.13 -9.72
N VAL A 67 -7.57 -6.79 -10.99
CA VAL A 67 -8.14 -5.50 -11.43
C VAL A 67 -9.62 -5.40 -11.04
N ASP A 68 -10.41 -6.44 -11.32
CA ASP A 68 -11.81 -6.52 -10.92
C ASP A 68 -11.96 -6.39 -9.40
N TYR A 69 -11.09 -7.07 -8.64
CA TYR A 69 -11.08 -6.97 -7.19
C TYR A 69 -10.85 -5.54 -6.71
N VAL A 70 -9.89 -4.80 -7.29
CA VAL A 70 -9.63 -3.39 -6.94
C VAL A 70 -10.87 -2.54 -7.18
N HIS A 71 -11.57 -2.74 -8.29
CA HIS A 71 -12.78 -1.97 -8.65
C HIS A 71 -13.99 -2.31 -7.78
N VAL A 72 -14.18 -3.58 -7.42
CA VAL A 72 -15.33 -4.03 -6.61
C VAL A 72 -15.09 -3.83 -5.12
N ASN A 73 -13.85 -3.64 -4.67
CA ASN A 73 -13.51 -3.53 -3.25
C ASN A 73 -14.35 -2.47 -2.48
N PRO A 74 -14.63 -1.27 -3.02
CA PRO A 74 -15.52 -0.31 -2.36
C PRO A 74 -16.93 -0.85 -2.11
N VAL A 75 -17.55 -1.51 -3.12
CA VAL A 75 -18.87 -2.15 -3.01
C VAL A 75 -18.83 -3.28 -1.97
N LYS A 76 -17.79 -4.13 -2.03
CA LYS A 76 -17.58 -5.21 -1.06
C LYS A 76 -17.49 -4.70 0.39
N HIS A 77 -16.99 -3.48 0.59
CA HIS A 77 -16.89 -2.83 1.91
C HIS A 77 -18.07 -1.88 2.22
N GLY A 78 -19.11 -1.81 1.37
CA GLY A 78 -20.30 -0.99 1.59
C GLY A 78 -20.05 0.52 1.53
N LEU A 79 -19.05 0.96 0.76
CA LEU A 79 -18.69 2.37 0.62
C LEU A 79 -19.46 3.08 -0.51
N VAL A 80 -20.02 2.31 -1.45
CA VAL A 80 -20.89 2.73 -2.56
C VAL A 80 -21.89 1.62 -2.88
#